data_AF-A0A165NX64-F1
#
_entry.id   AF-A0A165NX64-F1
#
_cell.length_a   1.000
_cell.length_b   1.000
_cell.length_c   1.000
_cell.angle_alpha   90.00
_cell.angle_beta   90.00
_cell.angle_gamma   90.00
#
_symmetry.space_group_name_H-M   'P 1'
#
loop_
_entity.id
_entity.type
_entity.pdbx_description
1 polymer ?
#
loop_
_entity_poly.entity_id
_entity_poly.type
_entity_poly.pdbx_seq_one_letter_code
_entity_poly.pdbx_strand_id
1 'polypeptide(L)'
;MQIDHLSQYFSNGFSIENGQQVHVPLVTFEEWMERPDVRDSWIKSTQDGFDKNMKYLDGATAHYQAMQDMMPRWIKQDYERLVKAQSNLAQAQTPEDRAVYQLHVDTAQKELDHLYDVQQKMKDPNYKIEWMEQQDYFDNVAQFLPDKSSEQVKQTYLDGGDLRKGFNALEALLTSEVFLPGKAPVLPPPIVWTGASSKHANIGHPA
;
A
#
# COMPACT_ATOMS: atom_id res chain seq x y z
N MET A 1 31.14 18.23 -6.96
CA MET A 1 29.91 17.41 -6.95
C MET A 1 29.61 17.15 -5.48
N GLN A 2 28.81 18.04 -4.89
CA GLN A 2 28.46 18.01 -3.47
C GLN A 2 27.21 17.12 -3.33
N ILE A 3 27.37 15.98 -2.68
CA ILE A 3 26.27 15.23 -2.09
C ILE A 3 26.50 15.37 -0.59
N ASP A 4 25.97 16.44 -0.03
CA ASP A 4 25.85 16.63 1.42
C ASP A 4 24.37 16.94 1.72
N HIS A 5 23.96 16.64 2.95
CA HIS A 5 22.75 17.13 3.63
C HIS A 5 21.48 16.27 3.67
N LEU A 6 21.51 14.93 3.62
CA LEU A 6 20.33 14.13 4.04
C LEU A 6 20.60 12.84 4.81
N SER A 7 21.86 12.43 5.00
CA SER A 7 22.20 11.20 5.73
C SER A 7 22.16 11.32 7.26
N GLN A 8 21.86 12.50 7.81
CA GLN A 8 22.03 12.76 9.25
C GLN A 8 20.82 12.45 10.13
N TYR A 9 19.64 12.10 9.59
CA TYR A 9 18.45 12.12 10.43
C TYR A 9 18.05 10.83 11.14
N PHE A 10 18.40 9.62 10.68
CA PHE A 10 17.92 8.42 11.38
C PHE A 10 18.87 7.22 11.28
N SER A 11 19.87 7.18 12.16
CA SER A 11 20.54 5.93 12.53
C SER A 11 20.79 5.92 14.03
N ASN A 12 19.77 5.56 14.81
CA ASN A 12 19.85 5.05 16.19
C ASN A 12 20.99 5.61 17.09
N GLY A 13 21.26 6.91 17.06
CA GLY A 13 22.22 7.57 17.96
C GLY A 13 23.70 7.16 17.82
N PHE A 14 24.14 6.55 16.72
CA PHE A 14 25.56 6.19 16.52
C PHE A 14 26.14 6.87 15.28
N SER A 15 27.24 7.62 15.46
CA SER A 15 28.09 8.06 14.36
C SER A 15 28.93 6.87 13.89
N ILE A 16 28.76 6.51 12.60
CA ILE A 16 29.47 5.40 11.96
C ILE A 16 30.98 5.68 11.86
N GLU A 17 31.41 6.95 11.91
CA GLU A 17 32.83 7.29 11.75
C GLU A 17 33.67 7.10 13.01
N ASN A 18 33.10 7.20 14.22
CA ASN A 18 33.89 7.19 15.45
C ASN A 18 33.33 6.35 16.61
N GLY A 19 32.20 5.65 16.44
CA GLY A 19 31.63 4.79 17.48
C GLY A 19 31.21 5.50 18.77
N GLN A 20 31.24 6.84 18.79
CA GLN A 20 30.74 7.65 19.89
C GLN A 20 29.23 7.78 19.76
N GLN A 21 28.54 7.55 20.89
CA GLN A 21 27.13 7.84 21.03
C GLN A 21 26.94 9.34 20.80
N VAL A 22 26.30 9.70 19.69
CA VAL A 22 25.99 11.10 19.43
C VAL A 22 24.83 11.43 20.37
N HIS A 23 25.11 12.17 21.44
CA HIS A 23 24.06 12.86 22.20
C HIS A 23 23.48 13.95 21.29
N VAL A 24 22.69 13.53 20.31
CA VAL A 24 21.70 14.43 19.70
C VAL A 24 20.67 14.64 20.80
N PRO A 25 20.42 15.90 21.25
CA PRO A 25 19.32 16.13 22.16
C PRO A 25 18.06 15.58 21.48
N LEU A 26 17.39 14.64 22.15
CA LEU A 26 16.09 14.15 21.75
C LEU A 26 15.11 15.33 21.87
N VAL A 27 15.01 16.10 20.79
CA VAL A 27 14.05 17.19 20.70
C VAL A 27 12.66 16.57 20.71
N THR A 28 11.81 16.94 21.66
CA THR A 28 10.46 16.35 21.78
C THR A 28 9.56 16.83 20.64
N PHE A 29 8.44 16.15 20.43
CA PHE A 29 7.45 16.57 19.42
C PHE A 29 6.98 18.01 19.69
N GLU A 30 6.75 18.35 20.95
CA GLU A 30 6.36 19.69 21.39
C GLU A 30 7.43 20.72 21.02
N GLU A 31 8.70 20.43 21.28
CA GLU A 31 9.83 21.31 20.94
C GLU A 31 10.03 21.48 19.42
N TRP A 32 9.66 20.48 18.61
CA TRP A 32 9.61 20.62 17.15
C TRP A 32 8.44 21.49 16.70
N MET A 33 7.28 21.35 17.34
CA MET A 33 6.08 22.14 17.06
C MET A 33 6.20 23.61 17.50
N GLU A 34 7.14 23.94 18.38
CA GLU A 34 7.49 25.33 18.74
C GLU A 34 8.25 26.06 17.61
N ARG A 35 8.86 25.33 16.66
CA ARG A 35 9.58 25.91 15.52
C ARG A 35 8.60 26.17 14.37
N PRO A 36 8.34 27.44 13.99
CA PRO A 36 7.30 27.75 13.00
C PRO A 36 7.52 27.07 11.64
N ASP A 37 8.75 27.02 11.16
CA ASP A 37 9.12 26.40 9.89
C ASP A 37 8.86 24.89 9.85
N VAL A 38 9.17 24.19 10.95
CA VAL A 38 8.95 22.74 11.07
C VAL A 38 7.46 22.45 11.25
N ARG A 39 6.80 23.16 12.17
CA ARG A 39 5.36 23.03 12.41
C ARG A 39 4.56 23.25 11.13
N ASP A 40 4.80 24.35 10.43
CA ASP A 40 4.04 24.71 9.23
C ASP A 40 4.30 23.70 8.08
N SER A 41 5.53 23.16 8.00
CA SER A 41 5.87 22.07 7.07
C SER A 41 5.11 20.77 7.38
N TRP A 42 4.98 20.42 8.65
CA TRP A 42 4.23 19.23 9.07
C TRP A 42 2.73 19.39 8.86
N ILE A 43 2.14 20.53 9.24
CA ILE A 43 0.74 20.85 8.95
C ILE A 43 0.47 20.72 7.45
N LYS A 44 1.34 21.29 6.61
CA LYS A 44 1.23 21.18 5.16
C LYS A 44 1.30 19.72 4.70
N SER A 45 2.26 18.96 5.21
CA SER A 45 2.41 17.54 4.84
C SER A 45 1.20 16.70 5.24
N THR A 46 0.58 16.99 6.39
CA THR A 46 -0.65 16.34 6.84
C THR A 46 -1.83 16.71 5.93
N GLN A 47 -1.96 17.99 5.53
CA GLN A 47 -2.97 18.43 4.56
C GLN A 47 -2.78 17.75 3.20
N ASP A 48 -1.57 17.79 2.64
CA ASP A 48 -1.24 17.18 1.35
C ASP A 48 -1.49 15.66 1.36
N GLY A 49 -1.17 15.00 2.49
CA GLY A 49 -1.44 13.58 2.71
C GLY A 49 -2.94 13.25 2.73
N PHE A 50 -3.73 14.04 3.46
CA PHE A 50 -5.19 13.89 3.49
C PHE A 50 -5.80 14.10 2.09
N ASP A 51 -5.44 15.19 1.41
CA ASP A 51 -5.96 15.52 0.07
C ASP A 51 -5.62 14.44 -0.96
N LYS A 52 -4.41 13.87 -0.88
CA LYS A 52 -4.00 12.76 -1.74
C LYS A 52 -4.87 11.53 -1.51
N ASN A 53 -5.11 11.14 -0.26
CA ASN A 53 -5.92 9.96 0.08
C ASN A 53 -7.41 10.18 -0.23
N MET A 54 -7.91 11.40 -0.05
CA MET A 54 -9.25 11.76 -0.50
C MET A 54 -9.39 11.68 -2.02
N LYS A 55 -8.40 12.14 -2.79
CA LYS A 55 -8.39 11.98 -4.26
C LYS A 55 -8.41 10.51 -4.68
N TYR A 56 -7.70 9.66 -3.94
CA TYR A 56 -7.71 8.22 -4.16
C TYR A 56 -9.07 7.59 -3.87
N LEU A 57 -9.71 7.98 -2.76
CA LEU A 57 -11.06 7.53 -2.41
C LEU A 57 -12.11 8.02 -3.43
N ASP A 58 -12.05 9.28 -3.87
CA ASP A 58 -12.92 9.80 -4.92
C ASP A 58 -12.76 9.02 -6.25
N GLY A 59 -11.51 8.65 -6.57
CA GLY A 59 -11.15 7.88 -7.75
C GLY A 59 -11.39 6.37 -7.64
N ALA A 60 -11.75 5.85 -6.45
CA ALA A 60 -11.77 4.42 -6.18
C ALA A 60 -12.76 3.65 -7.07
N THR A 61 -13.92 4.24 -7.39
CA THR A 61 -14.87 3.63 -8.34
C THR A 61 -14.28 3.53 -9.75
N ALA A 62 -13.52 4.53 -10.20
CA ALA A 62 -12.85 4.49 -11.50
C ALA A 62 -11.72 3.46 -11.52
N HIS A 63 -10.97 3.31 -10.41
CA HIS A 63 -9.95 2.27 -10.29
C HIS A 63 -10.56 0.87 -10.33
N TYR A 64 -11.68 0.65 -9.62
CA TYR A 64 -12.41 -0.61 -9.69
C TYR A 64 -12.88 -0.93 -11.12
N GLN A 65 -13.46 0.06 -11.82
CA GLN A 65 -13.88 -0.12 -13.21
C GLN A 65 -12.69 -0.46 -14.12
N ALA A 66 -11.57 0.25 -14.00
CA ALA A 66 -10.36 -0.04 -14.77
C ALA A 66 -9.85 -1.47 -14.52
N MET A 67 -9.98 -1.97 -13.30
CA MET A 67 -9.63 -3.34 -12.93
C MET A 67 -10.58 -4.36 -13.57
N GLN A 68 -11.90 -4.09 -13.58
CA GLN A 68 -12.88 -4.90 -14.32
C GLN A 68 -12.58 -4.93 -15.82
N ASP A 69 -12.25 -3.79 -16.42
CA ASP A 69 -11.98 -3.67 -17.85
C ASP A 69 -10.68 -4.40 -18.26
N MET A 70 -9.69 -4.44 -17.36
CA MET A 70 -8.41 -5.12 -17.58
C MET A 70 -8.48 -6.64 -17.35
N MET A 71 -9.45 -7.11 -16.56
CA MET A 71 -9.58 -8.52 -16.17
C MET A 71 -9.55 -9.51 -17.36
N PRO A 72 -10.31 -9.31 -18.46
CA PRO A 72 -10.28 -10.22 -19.61
C PRO A 72 -8.90 -10.31 -20.27
N ARG A 73 -8.16 -9.19 -20.28
CA ARG A 73 -6.82 -9.13 -20.86
C ARG A 73 -5.82 -9.91 -20.01
N TRP A 74 -5.87 -9.77 -18.68
CA TRP A 74 -4.99 -10.53 -17.77
C TRP A 74 -5.27 -12.03 -17.85
N ILE A 75 -6.53 -12.44 -17.85
CA ILE A 75 -6.93 -13.85 -18.01
C ILE A 75 -6.34 -14.43 -19.31
N LYS A 76 -6.46 -13.70 -20.43
CA LYS A 76 -5.89 -14.13 -21.71
C LYS A 76 -4.37 -14.30 -21.65
N GLN A 77 -3.66 -13.32 -21.08
CA GLN A 77 -2.19 -13.36 -20.96
C GLN A 77 -1.73 -14.53 -20.09
N ASP A 78 -2.45 -14.84 -19.02
CA ASP A 78 -2.11 -15.92 -18.08
C ASP A 78 -2.39 -17.28 -18.66
N TYR A 79 -3.48 -17.40 -19.42
CA TYR A 79 -3.78 -18.59 -20.20
C TYR A 79 -2.70 -18.85 -21.28
N GLU A 80 -2.29 -17.84 -22.04
CA GLU A 80 -1.23 -17.98 -23.05
C GLU A 80 0.11 -18.38 -22.40
N ARG A 81 0.44 -17.83 -21.22
CA ARG A 81 1.62 -18.21 -20.45
C ARG A 81 1.53 -19.66 -19.97
N LEU A 82 0.37 -20.10 -19.50
CA LEU A 82 0.14 -21.48 -19.06
C LEU A 82 0.36 -22.46 -20.22
N VAL A 83 -0.25 -22.19 -21.39
CA VAL A 83 -0.07 -23.01 -22.60
C VAL A 83 1.40 -23.11 -23.00
N LYS A 84 2.14 -21.99 -22.94
CA LYS A 84 3.58 -21.99 -23.22
C LYS A 84 4.38 -22.82 -22.21
N ALA A 85 4.08 -22.69 -20.91
CA ALA A 85 4.74 -23.46 -19.85
C ALA A 85 4.48 -24.97 -20.02
N GLN A 86 3.25 -25.37 -20.35
CA GLN A 86 2.89 -26.75 -20.65
C GLN A 86 3.61 -27.29 -21.88
N SER A 87 3.72 -26.49 -22.95
CA SER A 87 4.49 -26.87 -24.14
C SER A 87 5.97 -27.08 -23.83
N ASN A 88 6.58 -26.21 -23.02
CA ASN A 88 7.98 -26.34 -22.62
C ASN A 88 8.20 -27.58 -21.74
N LEU A 89 7.28 -27.86 -20.82
CA LEU A 89 7.31 -29.07 -19.99
C LEU A 89 7.26 -30.34 -20.84
N ALA A 90 6.40 -30.38 -21.86
CA ALA A 90 6.30 -31.52 -22.77
C ALA A 90 7.58 -31.75 -23.61
N GLN A 91 8.34 -30.69 -23.89
CA GLN A 91 9.60 -30.75 -24.63
C GLN A 91 10.83 -30.99 -23.74
N ALA A 92 10.68 -30.90 -22.41
CA ALA A 92 11.79 -31.02 -21.48
C ALA A 92 12.32 -32.46 -21.40
N GLN A 93 13.63 -32.59 -21.64
CA GLN A 93 14.32 -33.88 -21.71
C GLN A 93 15.01 -34.25 -20.39
N THR A 94 15.43 -33.26 -19.60
CA THR A 94 16.11 -33.49 -18.31
C THR A 94 15.12 -33.44 -17.14
N PRO A 95 15.38 -34.18 -16.05
CA PRO A 95 14.60 -34.06 -14.82
C PRO A 95 14.61 -32.64 -14.23
N GLU A 96 15.72 -31.93 -14.33
CA GLU A 96 15.90 -30.57 -13.83
C GLU A 96 15.02 -29.58 -14.59
N ASP A 97 15.04 -29.63 -15.92
CA ASP A 97 14.18 -28.77 -16.76
C ASP A 97 12.71 -29.07 -16.52
N ARG A 98 12.34 -30.35 -16.36
CA ARG A 98 10.97 -30.75 -16.05
C ARG A 98 10.50 -30.16 -14.72
N ALA A 99 11.34 -30.17 -13.69
CA ALA A 99 10.99 -29.58 -12.39
C ALA A 99 10.76 -28.06 -12.50
N VAL A 100 11.62 -27.36 -13.25
CA VAL A 100 11.48 -25.91 -13.48
C VAL A 100 10.20 -25.58 -14.26
N TYR A 101 9.94 -26.29 -15.36
CA TYR A 101 8.73 -26.03 -16.16
C TYR A 101 7.45 -26.45 -15.44
N GLN A 102 7.49 -27.48 -14.59
CA GLN A 102 6.38 -27.83 -13.72
C GLN A 102 6.04 -26.68 -12.77
N LEU A 103 7.04 -26.07 -12.12
CA LEU A 103 6.83 -24.90 -11.27
C LEU A 103 6.20 -23.73 -12.03
N HIS A 104 6.60 -23.51 -13.28
CA HIS A 104 6.00 -22.49 -14.14
C HIS A 104 4.54 -22.79 -14.50
N VAL A 105 4.20 -24.06 -14.76
CA VAL A 105 2.81 -24.50 -14.97
C VAL A 105 1.99 -24.26 -13.71
N ASP A 106 2.47 -24.70 -12.55
CA ASP A 106 1.75 -24.60 -11.28
C ASP A 106 1.50 -23.13 -10.90
N THR A 107 2.53 -22.28 -11.06
CA THR A 107 2.42 -20.84 -10.82
C THR A 107 1.42 -20.20 -11.80
N ALA A 108 1.50 -20.55 -13.08
CA ALA A 108 0.62 -19.97 -14.09
C ALA A 108 -0.84 -20.39 -13.91
N GLN A 109 -1.08 -21.65 -13.53
CA GLN A 109 -2.40 -22.17 -13.22
C GLN A 109 -2.98 -21.47 -11.99
N LYS A 110 -2.21 -21.35 -10.90
CA LYS A 110 -2.64 -20.67 -9.68
C LYS A 110 -3.04 -19.22 -9.94
N GLU A 111 -2.26 -18.48 -10.74
CA GLU A 111 -2.59 -17.09 -11.08
C GLU A 111 -3.84 -16.99 -11.96
N LEU A 112 -4.01 -17.91 -12.90
CA LEU A 112 -5.20 -17.95 -13.76
C LEU A 112 -6.47 -18.28 -12.97
N ASP A 113 -6.40 -19.26 -12.05
CA ASP A 113 -7.50 -19.63 -11.16
C ASP A 113 -7.91 -18.45 -10.28
N HIS A 114 -6.92 -17.76 -9.69
CA HIS A 114 -7.14 -16.54 -8.90
C HIS A 114 -7.88 -15.46 -9.71
N LEU A 115 -7.47 -15.22 -10.96
CA LEU A 115 -8.14 -14.23 -11.81
C LEU A 115 -9.59 -14.62 -12.11
N TYR A 116 -9.87 -15.91 -12.34
CA TYR A 116 -11.24 -16.38 -12.53
C TYR A 116 -12.08 -16.23 -11.26
N ASP A 117 -11.52 -16.56 -10.10
CA ASP A 117 -12.20 -16.39 -8.80
C ASP A 117 -12.57 -14.93 -8.56
N VAL A 118 -11.62 -14.00 -8.80
CA VAL A 118 -11.87 -12.56 -8.71
C VAL A 118 -12.93 -12.12 -9.73
N GLN A 119 -12.87 -12.61 -10.97
CA GLN A 119 -13.87 -12.31 -12.00
C GLN A 119 -15.27 -12.78 -11.59
N GLN A 120 -15.39 -13.91 -10.88
CA GLN A 120 -16.68 -14.34 -10.31
C GLN A 120 -17.10 -13.44 -9.16
N LYS A 121 -16.20 -13.11 -8.21
CA LYS A 121 -16.49 -12.18 -7.11
C LYS A 121 -16.97 -10.82 -7.59
N MET A 122 -16.44 -10.30 -8.69
CA MET A 122 -16.90 -9.05 -9.32
C MET A 122 -18.38 -9.00 -9.71
N LYS A 123 -19.04 -10.16 -9.82
CA LYS A 123 -20.48 -10.23 -10.08
C LYS A 123 -21.31 -9.95 -8.83
N ASP A 124 -20.72 -10.05 -7.64
CA ASP A 124 -21.36 -9.64 -6.40
C ASP A 124 -21.48 -8.10 -6.38
N PRO A 125 -22.70 -7.55 -6.21
CA PRO A 125 -22.90 -6.11 -6.17
C PRO A 125 -22.15 -5.40 -5.03
N ASN A 126 -21.82 -6.11 -3.94
CA ASN A 126 -21.13 -5.55 -2.79
C ASN A 126 -19.60 -5.62 -2.92
N TYR A 127 -19.08 -6.45 -3.83
CA TYR A 127 -17.64 -6.68 -3.94
C TYR A 127 -16.83 -5.43 -4.27
N LYS A 128 -17.43 -4.41 -4.91
CA LYS A 128 -16.76 -3.12 -5.11
C LYS A 128 -16.33 -2.50 -3.78
N ILE A 129 -17.18 -2.54 -2.77
CA ILE A 129 -16.88 -1.94 -1.45
C ILE A 129 -15.85 -2.81 -0.71
N GLU A 130 -16.02 -4.14 -0.72
CA GLU A 130 -15.03 -5.07 -0.18
C GLU A 130 -13.65 -4.87 -0.82
N TRP A 131 -13.60 -4.72 -2.14
CA TRP A 131 -12.36 -4.44 -2.86
C TRP A 131 -11.76 -3.09 -2.43
N MET A 132 -12.58 -2.07 -2.23
CA MET A 132 -12.10 -0.77 -1.75
C MET A 132 -11.52 -0.85 -0.32
N GLU A 133 -12.11 -1.68 0.55
CA GLU A 133 -11.57 -1.99 1.89
C GLU A 133 -10.24 -2.72 1.78
N GLN A 134 -10.13 -3.72 0.90
CA GLN A 134 -8.87 -4.44 0.65
C GLN A 134 -7.76 -3.57 0.04
N GLN A 135 -8.08 -2.41 -0.52
CA GLN A 135 -7.11 -1.42 -1.00
C GLN A 135 -6.85 -0.30 0.03
N ASP A 136 -7.33 -0.47 1.26
CA ASP A 136 -7.17 0.45 2.39
C ASP A 136 -7.69 1.87 2.09
N TYR A 137 -8.62 2.08 1.16
CA TYR A 137 -9.06 3.44 0.82
C TYR A 137 -9.69 4.16 2.02
N PHE A 138 -10.41 3.42 2.87
CA PHE A 138 -11.05 3.97 4.06
C PHE A 138 -10.06 4.15 5.21
N ASP A 139 -9.18 3.17 5.45
CA ASP A 139 -8.14 3.24 6.49
C ASP A 139 -7.16 4.38 6.23
N ASN A 140 -6.76 4.56 4.97
CA ASN A 140 -5.86 5.62 4.56
C ASN A 140 -6.44 7.03 4.74
N VAL A 141 -7.77 7.18 4.77
CA VAL A 141 -8.42 8.45 5.11
C VAL A 141 -8.61 8.57 6.62
N ALA A 142 -9.01 7.48 7.29
CA ALA A 142 -9.24 7.44 8.74
C ALA A 142 -7.99 7.83 9.55
N GLN A 143 -6.77 7.52 9.08
CA GLN A 143 -5.53 7.92 9.76
C GLN A 143 -5.36 9.45 9.94
N PHE A 144 -6.10 10.26 9.16
CA PHE A 144 -6.12 11.72 9.23
C PHE A 144 -7.36 12.26 9.97
N LEU A 145 -8.33 11.41 10.30
CA LEU A 145 -9.59 11.76 10.93
C LEU A 145 -9.66 11.07 12.31
N PRO A 146 -8.97 11.60 13.34
CA PRO A 146 -8.78 10.94 14.63
C PRO A 146 -10.09 10.62 15.38
N ASP A 147 -11.17 11.32 15.04
CA ASP A 147 -12.52 11.14 15.59
C ASP A 147 -13.35 10.09 14.83
N LYS A 148 -12.81 9.50 13.76
CA LYS A 148 -13.50 8.57 12.87
C LYS A 148 -12.72 7.28 12.67
N SER A 149 -13.40 6.16 12.87
CA SER A 149 -12.90 4.86 12.41
C SER A 149 -13.05 4.71 10.89
N SER A 150 -12.31 3.76 10.32
CA SER A 150 -12.44 3.34 8.93
C SER A 150 -13.88 3.00 8.53
N GLU A 151 -14.61 2.32 9.40
CA GLU A 151 -16.04 2.02 9.20
C GLU A 151 -16.92 3.29 9.12
N GLN A 152 -16.62 4.31 9.93
CA GLN A 152 -17.34 5.59 9.89
C GLN A 152 -16.99 6.38 8.63
N VAL A 153 -15.74 6.33 8.17
CA VAL A 153 -15.31 6.89 6.88
C VAL A 153 -16.05 6.20 5.73
N LYS A 154 -16.09 4.87 5.72
CA LYS A 154 -16.84 4.07 4.75
C LYS A 154 -18.30 4.45 4.73
N GLN A 155 -18.97 4.50 5.89
CA GLN A 155 -20.38 4.85 5.96
C GLN A 155 -20.62 6.27 5.42
N THR A 156 -19.77 7.23 5.78
CA THR A 156 -19.87 8.61 5.26
C THR A 156 -19.73 8.65 3.74
N TYR A 157 -18.80 7.87 3.17
CA TYR A 157 -18.63 7.74 1.72
C TYR A 157 -19.88 7.14 1.04
N LEU A 158 -20.44 6.06 1.61
CA LEU A 158 -21.66 5.42 1.10
C LEU A 158 -22.87 6.35 1.14
N ASP A 159 -22.95 7.20 2.17
CA ASP A 159 -24.01 8.21 2.33
C ASP A 159 -23.81 9.44 1.42
N GLY A 160 -22.69 9.52 0.66
CA GLY A 160 -22.34 10.66 -0.19
C GLY A 160 -21.90 11.90 0.59
N GLY A 161 -21.45 11.72 1.83
CA GLY A 161 -20.96 12.78 2.70
C GLY A 161 -19.58 13.30 2.29
N ASP A 162 -19.32 14.57 2.61
CA ASP A 162 -18.02 15.19 2.37
C ASP A 162 -17.12 15.07 3.61
N LEU A 163 -16.16 14.13 3.55
CA LEU A 163 -15.17 13.89 4.60
C LEU A 163 -14.16 15.04 4.77
N ARG A 164 -14.10 15.99 3.82
CA ARG A 164 -13.23 17.18 3.93
C ARG A 164 -13.83 18.23 4.85
N LYS A 165 -15.15 18.17 5.08
CA LYS A 165 -15.86 19.14 5.89
C LYS A 165 -15.39 19.05 7.34
N GLY A 166 -14.76 20.12 7.82
CA GLY A 166 -14.26 20.21 9.19
C GLY A 166 -12.91 19.54 9.41
N PHE A 167 -12.25 19.05 8.36
CA PHE A 167 -10.86 18.58 8.48
C PHE A 167 -9.94 19.74 8.90
N ASN A 168 -9.10 19.47 9.91
CA ASN A 168 -8.09 20.39 10.40
C ASN A 168 -6.75 19.66 10.50
N ALA A 169 -5.80 20.04 9.63
CA ALA A 169 -4.50 19.39 9.56
C ALA A 169 -3.67 19.54 10.85
N LEU A 170 -3.80 20.64 11.58
CA LEU A 170 -3.10 20.81 12.86
C LEU A 170 -3.69 19.88 13.93
N GLU A 171 -5.01 19.79 14.04
CA GLU A 171 -5.67 18.90 14.99
C GLU A 171 -5.36 17.43 14.69
N ALA A 172 -5.41 17.03 13.42
CA ALA A 172 -5.03 15.70 12.96
C ALA A 172 -3.56 15.39 13.27
N LEU A 173 -2.64 16.33 13.05
CA LEU A 173 -1.22 16.18 13.38
C LEU A 173 -0.99 15.98 14.88
N LEU A 174 -1.73 16.71 15.72
CA LEU A 174 -1.57 16.67 17.19
C LEU A 174 -2.16 15.41 17.82
N THR A 175 -3.13 14.78 17.18
CA THR A 175 -3.89 13.63 17.72
C THR A 175 -3.52 12.30 17.07
N SER A 176 -2.97 12.33 15.85
CA SER A 176 -2.58 11.11 15.15
C SER A 176 -1.25 10.62 15.67
N GLU A 177 -1.27 9.40 16.23
CA GLU A 177 -0.07 8.73 16.71
C GLU A 177 0.92 8.41 15.58
N VAL A 178 0.50 8.44 14.31
CA VAL A 178 1.30 8.09 13.12
C VAL A 178 2.38 9.12 12.81
N PHE A 179 2.17 10.39 13.21
CA PHE A 179 3.11 11.49 12.96
C PHE A 179 4.03 11.79 14.15
N LEU A 180 3.90 11.04 15.25
CA LEU A 180 4.82 11.17 16.38
C LEU A 180 6.18 10.55 16.02
N PRO A 181 7.32 11.18 16.36
CA PRO A 181 8.67 10.71 16.03
C PRO A 181 9.03 9.29 16.53
N GLY A 182 8.22 8.69 17.41
CA GLY A 182 8.36 7.30 17.87
C GLY A 182 7.54 6.27 17.07
N LYS A 183 6.69 6.71 16.15
CA LYS A 183 5.78 5.88 15.33
C LYS A 183 5.73 6.29 13.86
N ALA A 184 6.60 7.22 13.43
CA ALA A 184 6.92 7.41 12.02
C ALA A 184 7.12 6.02 11.40
N PRO A 185 6.50 5.72 10.25
CA PRO A 185 6.39 4.37 9.73
C PRO A 185 7.78 3.75 9.73
N VAL A 186 7.96 2.77 10.62
CA VAL A 186 9.04 1.80 10.48
C VAL A 186 8.83 1.30 9.07
N LEU A 187 9.78 1.62 8.18
CA LEU A 187 9.80 1.05 6.83
C LEU A 187 9.44 -0.42 7.01
N PRO A 188 8.41 -0.94 6.31
CA PRO A 188 8.05 -2.33 6.47
C PRO A 188 9.35 -3.13 6.38
N PRO A 189 9.60 -4.09 7.30
CA PRO A 189 10.83 -4.86 7.26
C PRO A 189 11.04 -5.29 5.81
N PRO A 190 12.26 -5.16 5.26
CA PRO A 190 12.51 -5.49 3.86
C PRO A 190 11.83 -6.81 3.60
N ILE A 191 10.90 -6.82 2.64
CA ILE A 191 10.16 -8.02 2.27
C ILE A 191 11.24 -9.06 1.98
N VAL A 192 11.47 -9.94 2.95
CA VAL A 192 12.26 -11.14 2.74
C VAL A 192 11.42 -11.88 1.71
N TRP A 193 11.98 -11.98 0.51
CA TRP A 193 11.32 -12.54 -0.66
C TRP A 193 11.08 -14.04 -0.40
N THR A 194 10.01 -14.36 0.32
CA THR A 194 9.56 -15.72 0.55
C THR A 194 8.69 -16.12 -0.63
N GLY A 195 9.31 -16.67 -1.66
CA GLY A 195 8.69 -17.53 -2.68
C GLY A 195 7.29 -17.13 -3.20
N ALA A 196 7.29 -16.47 -4.36
CA ALA A 196 6.15 -16.30 -5.27
C ALA A 196 4.86 -15.73 -4.66
N SER A 197 4.86 -14.41 -4.43
CA SER A 197 3.59 -13.67 -4.49
C SER A 197 3.05 -13.76 -5.92
N SER A 198 1.78 -14.12 -6.05
CA SER A 198 1.06 -14.00 -7.33
C SER A 198 1.26 -12.59 -7.86
N LYS A 199 1.53 -12.42 -9.15
CA LYS A 199 1.61 -11.08 -9.76
C LYS A 199 0.28 -10.30 -9.65
N HIS A 200 -0.81 -11.00 -9.35
CA HIS A 200 -2.15 -10.47 -9.09
C HIS A 200 -2.55 -10.56 -7.62
N ALA A 201 -1.62 -10.83 -6.70
CA ALA A 201 -1.89 -10.98 -5.27
C ALA A 201 -2.64 -9.78 -4.67
N ASN A 202 -2.40 -8.57 -5.19
CA ASN A 202 -3.05 -7.35 -4.70
C ASN A 202 -4.47 -7.12 -5.26
N ILE A 203 -4.97 -8.03 -6.11
CA ILE A 203 -6.27 -7.92 -6.76
C ILE A 203 -7.19 -8.95 -6.14
N GLY A 204 -8.03 -8.53 -5.18
CA GLY A 204 -9.03 -9.40 -4.58
C GLY A 204 -8.42 -10.46 -3.69
N HIS A 205 -8.22 -10.17 -2.41
CA HIS A 205 -7.82 -11.22 -1.48
C HIS A 205 -9.01 -12.20 -1.28
N PRO A 206 -8.76 -13.52 -1.23
CA PRO A 206 -9.73 -14.42 -0.61
C PRO A 206 -9.86 -14.01 0.87
N ALA A 207 -11.11 -13.94 1.33
CA ALA A 207 -11.43 -13.64 2.72
C ALA A 207 -11.03 -14.80 3.65
#